data_AF-A0A820KLF5-F1
#
_entry.id   AF-A0A820KLF5-F1
#
_cell.length_a   1.000
_cell.length_b   1.000
_cell.length_c   1.000
_cell.angle_alpha   90.00
_cell.angle_beta   90.00
_cell.angle_gamma   90.00
#
_symmetry.space_group_name_H-M   'P 1'
#
loop_
_entity.id
_entity.type
_entity.pdbx_description
1 polymer ?
#
loop_
_entity_poly.entity_id
_entity_poly.type
_entity_poly.pdbx_seq_one_letter_code
_entity_poly.pdbx_strand_id
1 'polypeptide(L)'
;PSEQQARKNAFDCGEYGLGCCTNSLELGCDCVGHIKYFDGNMCTSRGELLIIKNAVCLHEEDAGILWKHTDRRLNTPEVRRSRRLVISSIATIENYEYGFYWYLYQDASIHFEVKLTGVLSVGALPADKESAYGSLLAPGLYAPYHQHFFNMRLDLAIDGINNTAYMVDVEADPDDADYNKFHNAFHINKIRLDTEKQARSNLCLEKSRSWTFENNAVRNAIG
;
A
#
# COMPACT_ATOMS: atom_id res chain seq x y z
N PRO A 1 24.47 17.28 -3.69
CA PRO A 1 23.18 17.93 -3.33
C PRO A 1 23.45 19.34 -2.75
N SER A 2 22.59 20.33 -3.00
CA SER A 2 22.77 21.66 -2.38
C SER A 2 22.39 21.65 -0.91
N GLU A 3 22.94 22.59 -0.13
CA GLU A 3 22.70 22.69 1.31
C GLU A 3 21.21 22.85 1.66
N GLN A 4 20.44 23.53 0.80
CA GLN A 4 19.00 23.68 0.96
C GLN A 4 18.25 22.34 0.86
N GLN A 5 18.66 21.45 -0.05
CA GLN A 5 17.99 20.17 -0.25
C GLN A 5 18.38 19.15 0.83
N ALA A 6 19.53 19.31 1.48
CA ALA A 6 20.02 18.38 2.50
C ALA A 6 19.14 18.28 3.75
N ARG A 7 18.26 19.26 4.00
CA ARG A 7 17.32 19.26 5.15
C ARG A 7 15.92 18.75 4.81
N LYS A 8 15.66 18.39 3.55
CA LYS A 8 14.32 18.02 3.09
C LYS A 8 14.10 16.51 3.25
N ASN A 9 13.66 16.14 4.44
CA ASN A 9 13.29 14.78 4.81
C ASN A 9 12.04 14.79 5.71
N ALA A 10 10.93 15.31 5.18
CA ALA A 10 9.71 15.46 5.96
C ALA A 10 9.15 14.10 6.42
N PHE A 11 8.78 14.03 7.70
CA PHE A 11 8.02 12.94 8.29
C PHE A 11 6.57 13.36 8.40
N ASP A 12 5.92 13.48 7.24
CA ASP A 12 4.56 13.97 7.03
C ASP A 12 3.55 13.58 8.14
N CYS A 13 3.49 12.30 8.49
CA CYS A 13 2.57 11.83 9.52
C CYS A 13 2.92 12.30 10.95
N GLY A 14 4.20 12.38 11.29
CA GLY A 14 4.67 12.74 12.63
C GLY A 14 4.88 14.24 12.84
N GLU A 15 5.21 14.97 11.77
CA GLU A 15 5.54 16.40 11.81
C GLU A 15 4.33 17.30 11.52
N TYR A 16 3.46 16.90 10.58
CA TYR A 16 2.27 17.69 10.20
C TYR A 16 0.98 17.08 10.75
N GLY A 17 0.89 15.75 10.69
CA GLY A 17 -0.30 15.00 11.10
C GLY A 17 -1.30 14.87 9.95
N LEU A 18 -1.35 13.67 9.33
CA LEU A 18 -2.21 13.39 8.17
C LEU A 18 -3.69 13.74 8.41
N GLY A 19 -4.18 13.57 9.64
CA GLY A 19 -5.55 13.91 10.01
C GLY A 19 -5.85 15.40 9.87
N CYS A 20 -4.97 16.26 10.41
CA CYS A 20 -5.13 17.72 10.31
C CYS A 20 -5.00 18.23 8.87
N CYS A 21 -4.25 17.51 8.04
CA CYS A 21 -4.04 17.80 6.62
C CYS A 21 -5.11 17.20 5.69
N THR A 22 -6.09 16.48 6.23
CA THR A 22 -7.12 15.80 5.43
C THR A 22 -8.07 16.82 4.78
N ASN A 23 -8.38 16.62 3.51
CA ASN A 23 -9.29 17.47 2.75
C ASN A 23 -10.76 17.13 3.07
N SER A 24 -11.66 18.09 2.86
CA SER A 24 -13.10 17.82 2.81
C SER A 24 -13.47 17.34 1.42
N LEU A 25 -13.86 16.06 1.30
CA LEU A 25 -14.14 15.43 0.02
C LEU A 25 -15.52 15.83 -0.54
N GLU A 26 -15.56 16.10 -1.84
CA GLU A 26 -16.74 16.54 -2.56
C GLU A 26 -17.39 15.40 -3.37
N LEU A 27 -18.73 15.32 -3.29
CA LEU A 27 -19.52 14.31 -3.99
C LEU A 27 -19.50 14.56 -5.50
N GLY A 28 -19.14 13.54 -6.27
CA GLY A 28 -19.07 13.60 -7.74
C GLY A 28 -17.75 14.14 -8.29
N CYS A 29 -16.86 14.64 -7.43
CA CYS A 29 -15.51 15.07 -7.78
C CYS A 29 -14.48 14.06 -7.22
N ASP A 30 -14.29 14.05 -5.91
CA ASP A 30 -13.29 13.18 -5.25
C ASP A 30 -13.77 11.73 -5.12
N CYS A 31 -15.05 11.55 -4.78
CA CYS A 31 -15.68 10.24 -4.68
C CYS A 31 -16.96 10.21 -5.53
N VAL A 32 -17.08 9.21 -6.40
CA VAL A 32 -18.15 9.10 -7.40
C VAL A 32 -19.01 7.87 -7.11
N GLY A 33 -20.33 8.03 -7.17
CA GLY A 33 -21.29 6.96 -6.94
C GLY A 33 -22.17 7.21 -5.72
N HIS A 34 -22.55 6.13 -5.03
CA HIS A 34 -23.34 6.23 -3.80
C HIS A 34 -22.41 6.28 -2.58
N ILE A 35 -22.19 7.49 -2.06
CA ILE A 35 -21.14 7.74 -1.08
C ILE A 35 -21.73 7.98 0.31
N LYS A 36 -21.13 7.33 1.32
CA LYS A 36 -21.29 7.68 2.72
C LYS A 36 -20.04 8.43 3.19
N TYR A 37 -20.24 9.63 3.75
CA TYR A 37 -19.16 10.42 4.33
C TYR A 37 -19.12 10.34 5.86
N PHE A 38 -17.92 10.54 6.40
CA PHE A 38 -17.66 10.71 7.82
C PHE A 38 -16.82 11.97 8.04
N ASP A 39 -17.19 12.75 9.05
CA ASP A 39 -16.45 13.93 9.46
C ASP A 39 -15.23 13.54 10.32
N GLY A 40 -14.15 14.31 10.20
CA GLY A 40 -12.98 14.22 11.06
C GLY A 40 -13.02 15.28 12.15
N ASN A 41 -12.88 14.89 13.41
CA ASN A 41 -12.81 15.83 14.54
C ASN A 41 -11.35 15.96 15.00
N MET A 42 -10.83 17.17 14.89
CA MET A 42 -9.47 17.56 15.28
C MET A 42 -9.52 18.63 16.39
N CYS A 43 -8.35 19.03 16.88
CA CYS A 43 -8.22 20.04 17.92
C CYS A 43 -7.36 21.21 17.42
N THR A 44 -7.80 22.44 17.62
CA THR A 44 -6.99 23.63 17.32
C THR A 44 -5.91 23.83 18.39
N SER A 45 -4.94 24.70 18.11
CA SER A 45 -3.93 25.12 19.10
C SER A 45 -4.51 25.79 20.35
N ARG A 46 -5.79 26.16 20.34
CA ARG A 46 -6.52 26.73 21.48
C ARG A 46 -7.35 25.69 22.24
N GLY A 47 -7.32 24.41 21.86
CA GLY A 47 -8.14 23.38 22.49
C GLY A 47 -9.58 23.33 21.96
N GLU A 48 -9.87 24.01 20.86
CA GLU A 48 -11.22 24.09 20.29
C GLU A 48 -11.45 22.95 19.29
N LEU A 49 -12.69 22.50 19.16
CA LEU A 49 -13.05 21.48 18.16
C LEU A 49 -12.93 22.05 16.74
N LEU A 50 -12.13 21.39 15.90
CA LEU A 50 -12.04 21.63 14.47
C LEU A 50 -12.70 20.46 13.74
N ILE A 51 -13.77 20.71 12.97
CA ILE A 51 -14.46 19.68 12.20
C ILE A 51 -14.04 19.78 10.73
N ILE A 52 -13.43 18.73 10.21
CA ILE A 52 -13.19 18.53 8.78
C ILE A 52 -14.39 17.77 8.24
N LYS A 53 -15.27 18.47 7.52
CA LYS A 53 -16.45 17.83 6.91
C LYS A 53 -16.02 16.83 5.85
N ASN A 54 -16.70 15.69 5.74
CA ASN A 54 -16.44 14.69 4.69
C ASN A 54 -14.97 14.24 4.60
N ALA A 55 -14.29 14.09 5.74
CA ALA A 55 -12.87 13.72 5.79
C ALA A 55 -12.59 12.31 5.25
N VAL A 56 -13.56 11.40 5.41
CA VAL A 56 -13.49 10.02 4.89
C VAL A 56 -14.69 9.75 4.01
N CYS A 57 -14.45 9.15 2.86
CA CYS A 57 -15.51 8.62 2.00
C CYS A 57 -15.52 7.09 2.01
N LEU A 58 -16.72 6.52 2.05
CA LEU A 58 -17.00 5.09 2.04
C LEU A 58 -18.00 4.79 0.93
N HIS A 59 -17.66 3.85 0.06
CA HIS A 59 -18.54 3.40 -1.01
C HIS A 59 -18.15 2.00 -1.48
N GLU A 60 -19.03 1.35 -2.24
CA GLU A 60 -18.72 0.12 -2.95
C GLU A 60 -18.61 0.38 -4.45
N GLU A 61 -17.69 -0.30 -5.12
CA GLU A 61 -17.55 -0.24 -6.56
C GLU A 61 -17.33 -1.63 -7.17
N ASP A 62 -17.65 -1.75 -8.46
CA ASP A 62 -17.37 -2.95 -9.24
C ASP A 62 -15.85 -3.13 -9.41
N ALA A 63 -15.37 -4.35 -9.23
CA ALA A 63 -13.96 -4.70 -9.35
C ALA A 63 -13.75 -5.83 -10.38
N GLY A 64 -14.56 -5.86 -11.44
CA GLY A 64 -14.42 -6.82 -12.53
C GLY A 64 -14.93 -8.22 -12.19
N ILE A 65 -14.18 -9.25 -12.60
CA ILE A 65 -14.53 -10.66 -12.37
C ILE A 65 -13.88 -11.14 -11.07
N LEU A 66 -14.66 -11.72 -10.17
CA LEU A 66 -14.16 -12.37 -8.96
C LEU A 66 -13.55 -13.72 -9.29
N TRP A 67 -14.35 -14.57 -9.93
CA TRP A 67 -13.88 -15.85 -10.45
C TRP A 67 -14.73 -16.27 -11.65
N LYS A 68 -14.13 -17.08 -12.52
CA LYS A 68 -14.77 -17.63 -13.70
C LYS A 68 -14.20 -19.01 -14.02
N HIS A 69 -15.06 -19.93 -14.39
CA HIS A 69 -14.68 -21.24 -14.90
C HIS A 69 -15.59 -21.65 -16.05
N THR A 70 -15.04 -22.34 -17.05
CA THR A 70 -15.84 -22.95 -18.12
C THR A 70 -15.41 -24.39 -18.27
N ASP A 71 -16.31 -25.33 -17.96
CA ASP A 71 -16.07 -26.74 -18.29
C ASP A 71 -16.33 -26.95 -19.78
N ARG A 72 -15.26 -27.21 -20.54
CA ARG A 72 -15.35 -27.45 -21.99
C ARG A 72 -16.17 -28.70 -22.34
N ARG A 73 -16.20 -29.71 -21.47
CA ARG A 73 -16.95 -30.96 -21.70
C ARG A 73 -18.46 -30.73 -21.54
N LEU A 74 -18.85 -29.86 -20.61
CA LEU A 74 -20.24 -29.50 -20.33
C LEU A 74 -20.70 -28.25 -21.07
N ASN A 75 -19.77 -27.52 -21.71
CA ASN A 75 -19.99 -26.23 -22.35
C ASN A 75 -20.75 -25.22 -21.46
N THR A 76 -20.52 -25.29 -20.15
CA THR A 76 -21.24 -24.50 -19.16
C THR A 76 -20.28 -23.52 -18.48
N PRO A 77 -20.43 -22.21 -18.69
CA PRO A 77 -19.64 -21.20 -18.02
C PRO A 77 -20.28 -20.78 -16.68
N GLU A 78 -19.45 -20.62 -15.66
CA GLU A 78 -19.79 -19.95 -14.41
C GLU A 78 -18.95 -18.69 -14.24
N VAL A 79 -19.60 -17.60 -13.82
CA VAL A 79 -18.94 -16.32 -13.53
C VAL A 79 -19.56 -15.67 -12.31
N ARG A 80 -18.74 -15.05 -11.47
CA ARG A 80 -19.17 -14.13 -10.42
C ARG A 80 -18.39 -12.82 -10.57
N ARG A 81 -19.08 -11.69 -10.41
CA ARG A 81 -18.46 -10.37 -10.41
C ARG A 81 -17.84 -10.08 -9.05
N SER A 82 -16.74 -9.34 -9.04
CA SER A 82 -16.11 -8.83 -7.83
C SER A 82 -16.63 -7.43 -7.55
N ARG A 83 -16.72 -7.10 -6.27
CA ARG A 83 -16.97 -5.76 -5.76
C ARG A 83 -15.99 -5.52 -4.61
N ARG A 84 -15.62 -4.27 -4.40
CA ARG A 84 -14.80 -3.87 -3.26
C ARG A 84 -15.45 -2.74 -2.49
N LEU A 85 -15.34 -2.79 -1.17
CA LEU A 85 -15.64 -1.67 -0.30
C LEU A 85 -14.40 -0.78 -0.23
N VAL A 86 -14.56 0.49 -0.55
CA VAL A 86 -13.50 1.49 -0.57
C VAL A 86 -13.68 2.43 0.62
N ILE A 87 -12.65 2.55 1.45
CA ILE A 87 -12.55 3.53 2.53
C ILE A 87 -11.37 4.44 2.18
N SER A 88 -11.62 5.72 1.97
CA SER A 88 -10.54 6.63 1.53
C SER A 88 -10.57 8.01 2.16
N SER A 89 -9.39 8.60 2.22
CA SER A 89 -9.15 10.00 2.58
C SER A 89 -8.05 10.58 1.68
N ILE A 90 -8.06 11.90 1.50
CA ILE A 90 -7.01 12.62 0.76
C ILE A 90 -6.43 13.67 1.70
N ALA A 91 -5.10 13.72 1.80
CA ALA A 91 -4.40 14.72 2.60
C ALA A 91 -3.49 15.58 1.73
N THR A 92 -3.55 16.90 1.93
CA THR A 92 -2.63 17.87 1.31
C THR A 92 -1.55 18.24 2.30
N ILE A 93 -0.29 18.04 1.91
CA ILE A 93 0.88 18.42 2.70
C ILE A 93 1.74 19.31 1.82
N GLU A 94 1.59 20.61 2.06
CA GLU A 94 2.21 21.66 1.25
C GLU A 94 1.93 21.46 -0.25
N ASN A 95 2.90 20.95 -1.00
CA ASN A 95 2.82 20.79 -2.44
C ASN A 95 2.26 19.43 -2.89
N TYR A 96 2.08 18.45 -2.00
CA TYR A 96 1.66 17.10 -2.37
C TYR A 96 0.25 16.76 -1.89
N GLU A 97 -0.44 15.95 -2.68
CA GLU A 97 -1.67 15.28 -2.30
C GLU A 97 -1.44 13.76 -2.22
N TYR A 98 -1.84 13.19 -1.08
CA TYR A 98 -1.78 11.75 -0.83
C TYR A 98 -3.20 11.22 -0.68
N GLY A 99 -3.65 10.43 -1.64
CA GLY A 99 -4.89 9.68 -1.53
C GLY A 99 -4.64 8.30 -0.92
N PHE A 100 -5.22 8.03 0.25
CA PHE A 100 -5.10 6.76 0.95
C PHE A 100 -6.38 5.95 0.77
N TYR A 101 -6.27 4.75 0.20
CA TYR A 101 -7.42 3.91 -0.13
C TYR A 101 -7.25 2.52 0.49
N TRP A 102 -8.21 2.13 1.32
CA TRP A 102 -8.37 0.76 1.77
C TRP A 102 -9.48 0.09 0.98
N TYR A 103 -9.18 -1.09 0.47
CA TYR A 103 -10.10 -1.91 -0.31
C TYR A 103 -10.33 -3.24 0.41
N LEU A 104 -11.60 -3.56 0.66
CA LEU A 104 -12.02 -4.86 1.20
C LEU A 104 -12.81 -5.60 0.13
N TYR A 105 -12.37 -6.80 -0.23
CA TYR A 105 -12.95 -7.60 -1.30
C TYR A 105 -13.79 -8.77 -0.78
N GLN A 106 -14.62 -9.34 -1.66
CA GLN A 106 -15.48 -10.49 -1.35
C GLN A 106 -14.70 -11.80 -1.11
N ASP A 107 -13.46 -11.90 -1.58
CA ASP A 107 -12.55 -13.02 -1.31
C ASP A 107 -11.74 -12.81 -0.01
N ALA A 108 -12.12 -11.82 0.80
CA ALA A 108 -11.47 -11.39 2.04
C ALA A 108 -10.06 -10.79 1.85
N SER A 109 -9.62 -10.51 0.63
CA SER A 109 -8.41 -9.74 0.43
C SER A 109 -8.59 -8.29 0.92
N ILE A 110 -7.54 -7.78 1.56
CA ILE A 110 -7.43 -6.38 2.00
C ILE A 110 -6.27 -5.77 1.22
N HIS A 111 -6.55 -4.69 0.48
CA HIS A 111 -5.54 -3.97 -0.30
C HIS A 111 -5.49 -2.53 0.16
N PHE A 112 -4.28 -2.04 0.37
CA PHE A 112 -4.01 -0.63 0.63
C PHE A 112 -3.29 -0.01 -0.57
N GLU A 113 -3.81 1.09 -1.08
CA GLU A 113 -3.24 1.84 -2.18
C GLU A 113 -3.00 3.30 -1.77
N VAL A 114 -1.82 3.82 -2.10
CA VAL A 114 -1.52 5.25 -1.99
C VAL A 114 -1.40 5.84 -3.38
N LYS A 115 -2.20 6.86 -3.68
CA LYS A 115 -2.12 7.61 -4.94
C LYS A 115 -1.39 8.93 -4.66
N LEU A 116 -0.23 9.10 -5.29
CA LEU A 116 0.57 10.32 -5.19
C LEU A 116 0.22 11.28 -6.31
N THR A 117 -0.16 12.50 -5.97
CA THR A 117 -0.41 13.57 -6.94
C THR A 117 0.00 14.93 -6.34
N GLY A 118 -0.44 16.01 -6.98
CA GLY A 118 -0.11 17.37 -6.61
C GLY A 118 1.00 17.97 -7.46
N VAL A 119 1.77 18.85 -6.84
CA VAL A 119 2.82 19.63 -7.49
C VAL A 119 4.18 19.20 -6.96
N LEU A 120 5.16 19.03 -7.85
CA LEU A 120 6.52 18.68 -7.45
C LEU A 120 7.11 19.75 -6.52
N SER A 121 7.84 19.31 -5.49
CA SER A 121 8.69 20.22 -4.72
C SER A 121 9.88 20.63 -5.57
N VAL A 122 9.94 21.90 -5.97
CA VAL A 122 10.90 22.43 -6.95
C VAL A 122 12.02 23.26 -6.31
N GLY A 123 13.10 23.44 -7.06
CA GLY A 123 14.17 24.38 -6.75
C GLY A 123 14.62 25.17 -7.99
N ALA A 124 15.44 26.20 -7.76
CA ALA A 124 16.06 26.95 -8.84
C ALA A 124 17.36 26.28 -9.31
N LEU A 125 17.55 26.18 -10.63
CA LEU A 125 18.80 25.73 -11.26
C LEU A 125 19.17 26.72 -12.37
N PRO A 126 20.34 27.38 -12.31
CA PRO A 126 20.78 28.26 -13.39
C PRO A 126 20.68 27.59 -14.77
N ALA A 127 20.22 28.34 -15.78
CA ALA A 127 19.88 27.78 -17.09
C ALA A 127 21.07 27.16 -17.84
N ASP A 128 22.29 27.52 -17.47
CA ASP A 128 23.56 27.00 -17.99
C ASP A 128 24.08 25.78 -17.22
N LYS A 129 23.32 25.29 -16.22
CA LYS A 129 23.73 24.18 -15.36
C LYS A 129 22.81 22.99 -15.44
N GLU A 130 23.40 21.82 -15.30
CA GLU A 130 22.72 20.55 -15.12
C GLU A 130 22.92 20.03 -13.69
N SER A 131 22.01 19.16 -13.24
CA SER A 131 22.09 18.53 -11.93
C SER A 131 21.93 17.02 -12.09
N ALA A 132 22.86 16.25 -11.54
CA ALA A 132 22.72 14.80 -11.43
C ALA A 132 21.69 14.37 -10.35
N TYR A 133 21.19 15.32 -9.55
CA TYR A 133 20.34 15.06 -8.38
C TYR A 133 18.89 15.51 -8.56
N GLY A 134 18.47 15.73 -9.80
CA GLY A 134 17.10 16.12 -10.14
C GLY A 134 16.92 16.29 -11.64
N SER A 135 15.70 16.55 -12.07
CA SER A 135 15.35 16.79 -13.47
C SER A 135 14.98 18.24 -13.71
N LEU A 136 15.43 18.84 -14.82
CA LEU A 136 14.98 20.16 -15.23
C LEU A 136 13.52 20.08 -15.73
N LEU A 137 12.65 20.92 -15.19
CA LEU A 137 11.23 21.00 -15.58
C LEU A 137 10.99 22.13 -16.60
N ALA A 138 11.68 23.24 -16.41
CA ALA A 138 11.64 24.42 -17.26
C ALA A 138 12.96 25.20 -17.10
N PRO A 139 13.29 26.15 -18.00
CA PRO A 139 14.48 26.99 -17.82
C PRO A 139 14.49 27.65 -16.44
N GLY A 140 15.53 27.42 -15.64
CA GLY A 140 15.62 27.96 -14.29
C GLY A 140 15.01 27.08 -13.18
N LEU A 141 14.26 26.04 -13.52
CA LEU A 141 13.41 25.27 -12.60
C LEU A 141 13.69 23.77 -12.68
N TYR A 142 14.06 23.15 -11.56
CA TYR A 142 14.31 21.71 -11.49
C TYR A 142 13.57 21.05 -10.31
N ALA A 143 13.31 19.75 -10.44
CA ALA A 143 12.77 18.90 -9.40
C ALA A 143 13.87 17.97 -8.86
N PRO A 144 14.32 18.17 -7.61
CA PRO A 144 15.23 17.24 -6.94
C PRO A 144 14.63 15.83 -6.84
N TYR A 145 15.46 14.81 -7.07
CA TYR A 145 15.06 13.43 -6.83
C TYR A 145 14.81 13.20 -5.34
N HIS A 146 13.73 12.50 -5.03
CA HIS A 146 13.31 12.17 -3.67
C HIS A 146 12.52 10.86 -3.67
N GLN A 147 12.28 10.32 -2.49
CA GLN A 147 11.54 9.08 -2.29
C GLN A 147 10.39 9.32 -1.32
N HIS A 148 9.30 8.60 -1.55
CA HIS A 148 8.17 8.53 -0.63
C HIS A 148 8.21 7.16 0.04
N PHE A 149 8.45 7.13 1.36
CA PHE A 149 8.45 5.91 2.15
C PHE A 149 7.23 5.88 3.05
N PHE A 150 6.51 4.77 3.04
CA PHE A 150 5.35 4.54 3.88
C PHE A 150 5.65 3.47 4.91
N ASN A 151 5.20 3.69 6.14
CA ASN A 151 5.24 2.68 7.20
C ASN A 151 3.81 2.25 7.52
N MET A 152 3.53 0.96 7.35
CA MET A 152 2.22 0.38 7.63
C MET A 152 2.30 -0.44 8.93
N ARG A 153 1.56 0.01 9.95
CA ARG A 153 1.43 -0.72 11.20
C ARG A 153 0.22 -1.66 11.12
N LEU A 154 0.50 -2.96 11.11
CA LEU A 154 -0.53 -4.00 11.19
C LEU A 154 -0.47 -4.68 12.54
N ASP A 155 -1.53 -4.52 13.33
CA ASP A 155 -1.74 -5.23 14.58
C ASP A 155 -2.69 -6.39 14.29
N LEU A 156 -2.14 -7.60 14.21
CA LEU A 156 -2.84 -8.75 13.64
C LEU A 156 -3.46 -9.61 14.73
N ALA A 157 -4.65 -10.13 14.42
CA ALA A 157 -5.39 -11.07 15.25
C ALA A 157 -6.00 -12.18 14.38
N ILE A 158 -5.16 -12.83 13.57
CA ILE A 158 -5.56 -13.93 12.67
C ILE A 158 -6.05 -15.10 13.52
N ASP A 159 -7.35 -15.40 13.49
CA ASP A 159 -8.00 -16.41 14.35
C ASP A 159 -7.63 -16.31 15.84
N GLY A 160 -7.40 -15.09 16.34
CA GLY A 160 -6.97 -14.81 17.71
C GLY A 160 -5.63 -14.06 17.78
N ILE A 161 -5.22 -13.68 18.99
CA ILE A 161 -4.08 -12.77 19.22
C ILE A 161 -2.70 -13.43 19.16
N ASN A 162 -2.64 -14.77 19.19
CA ASN A 162 -1.37 -15.52 19.23
C ASN A 162 -0.92 -15.85 17.81
N ASN A 163 -0.39 -14.84 17.10
CA ASN A 163 0.09 -15.01 15.73
C ASN A 163 1.61 -15.20 15.67
N THR A 164 2.06 -15.97 14.67
CA THR A 164 3.47 -16.17 14.34
C THR A 164 3.73 -15.64 12.93
N ALA A 165 4.82 -14.91 12.75
CA ALA A 165 5.24 -14.40 11.45
C ALA A 165 6.23 -15.36 10.78
N TYR A 166 6.10 -15.48 9.46
CA TYR A 166 6.98 -16.26 8.61
C TYR A 166 7.40 -15.44 7.40
N MET A 167 8.66 -15.59 7.00
CA MET A 167 9.14 -15.19 5.68
C MET A 167 9.04 -16.38 4.73
N VAL A 168 8.53 -16.15 3.53
CA VAL A 168 8.21 -17.21 2.57
C VAL A 168 8.90 -16.91 1.25
N ASP A 169 9.81 -17.79 0.86
CA ASP A 169 10.56 -17.72 -0.40
C ASP A 169 10.16 -18.88 -1.33
N VAL A 170 10.16 -18.63 -2.63
CA VAL A 170 10.09 -19.65 -3.67
C VAL A 170 11.52 -19.97 -4.12
N GLU A 171 11.90 -21.25 -4.05
CA GLU A 171 13.26 -21.70 -4.36
C GLU A 171 13.23 -22.87 -5.34
N ALA A 172 14.07 -22.82 -6.38
CA ALA A 172 14.29 -23.96 -7.26
C ALA A 172 15.10 -25.04 -6.52
N ASP A 173 14.71 -26.30 -6.70
CA ASP A 173 15.46 -27.42 -6.14
C ASP A 173 16.78 -27.58 -6.91
N PRO A 174 17.87 -28.01 -6.25
CA PRO A 174 19.13 -28.26 -6.93
C PRO A 174 18.96 -29.34 -8.00
N ASP A 175 19.84 -29.30 -9.00
CA ASP A 175 19.93 -30.35 -10.01
C ASP A 175 20.36 -31.66 -9.36
N ASP A 176 19.53 -32.69 -9.51
CA ASP A 176 19.77 -34.00 -8.93
C ASP A 176 19.23 -35.09 -9.87
N ALA A 177 20.07 -36.07 -10.21
CA ALA A 177 19.73 -37.10 -11.20
C ALA A 177 18.64 -38.07 -10.72
N ASP A 178 18.43 -38.19 -9.40
CA ASP A 178 17.48 -39.10 -8.79
C ASP A 178 16.18 -38.37 -8.40
N TYR A 179 16.27 -37.18 -7.80
CA TYR A 179 15.12 -36.46 -7.23
C TYR A 179 14.59 -35.32 -8.11
N ASN A 180 15.44 -34.67 -8.91
CA ASN A 180 15.07 -33.55 -9.79
C ASN A 180 15.59 -33.75 -11.22
N LYS A 181 15.45 -34.97 -11.74
CA LYS A 181 16.01 -35.40 -13.03
C LYS A 181 15.61 -34.54 -14.23
N PHE A 182 14.46 -33.87 -14.13
CA PHE A 182 13.89 -33.06 -15.20
C PHE A 182 14.02 -31.55 -14.95
N HIS A 183 14.74 -31.14 -13.90
CA HIS A 183 15.10 -29.75 -13.60
C HIS A 183 13.88 -28.81 -13.48
N ASN A 184 12.77 -29.33 -12.99
CA ASN A 184 11.50 -28.62 -12.93
C ASN A 184 10.93 -28.52 -11.52
N ALA A 185 11.63 -29.04 -10.51
CA ALA A 185 11.23 -28.96 -9.12
C ALA A 185 11.59 -27.60 -8.51
N PHE A 186 10.66 -27.10 -7.71
CA PHE A 186 10.83 -25.93 -6.86
C PHE A 186 9.91 -26.10 -5.64
N HIS A 187 10.24 -25.43 -4.55
CA HIS A 187 9.49 -25.52 -3.31
C HIS A 187 9.32 -24.15 -2.64
N ILE A 188 8.45 -24.15 -1.63
CA ILE A 188 8.27 -23.02 -0.73
C ILE A 188 9.18 -23.23 0.49
N ASN A 189 10.13 -22.32 0.68
CA ASN A 189 10.95 -22.24 1.87
C ASN A 189 10.30 -21.26 2.86
N LYS A 190 9.69 -21.79 3.92
CA LYS A 190 8.95 -21.01 4.92
C LYS A 190 9.72 -20.94 6.23
N ILE A 191 10.24 -19.76 6.53
CA ILE A 191 11.15 -19.51 7.66
C ILE A 191 10.37 -18.80 8.76
N ARG A 192 10.30 -19.42 9.94
CA ARG A 192 9.71 -18.82 11.14
C ARG A 192 10.59 -17.69 11.67
N LEU A 193 9.97 -16.58 12.05
CA LEU A 193 10.64 -15.39 12.57
C LEU A 193 10.47 -15.33 14.09
N ASP A 194 11.36 -15.96 14.85
CA ASP A 194 11.25 -16.11 16.31
C ASP A 194 11.70 -14.87 17.10
N THR A 195 12.45 -13.97 16.47
CA THR A 195 12.96 -12.75 17.09
C THR A 195 12.72 -11.53 16.21
N GLU A 196 12.58 -10.35 16.83
CA GLU A 196 12.45 -9.08 16.13
C GLU A 196 13.62 -8.83 15.16
N LYS A 197 14.82 -9.30 15.52
CA LYS A 197 16.01 -9.18 14.66
C LYS A 197 15.87 -10.01 13.39
N GLN A 198 15.31 -11.22 13.46
CA GLN A 198 15.04 -12.06 12.28
C GLN A 198 13.93 -11.45 11.41
N ALA A 199 12.95 -10.76 12.02
CA ALA A 199 11.84 -10.12 11.30
C ALA A 199 12.26 -8.89 10.47
N ARG A 200 13.52 -8.45 10.57
CA ARG A 200 14.07 -7.40 9.70
C ARG A 200 14.52 -7.99 8.37
N SER A 201 13.69 -7.84 7.33
CA SER A 201 13.98 -8.36 6.00
C SER A 201 13.58 -7.37 4.90
N ASN A 202 14.27 -7.44 3.77
CA ASN A 202 13.91 -6.72 2.55
C ASN A 202 13.12 -7.64 1.60
N LEU A 203 12.41 -7.01 0.66
CA LEU A 203 11.85 -7.68 -0.51
C LEU A 203 12.96 -8.41 -1.29
N CYS A 204 12.63 -9.58 -1.83
CA CYS A 204 13.47 -10.30 -2.78
C CYS A 204 12.56 -10.77 -3.92
N LEU A 205 12.62 -10.04 -5.03
CA LEU A 205 11.75 -10.29 -6.18
C LEU A 205 12.13 -11.60 -6.89
N GLU A 206 13.41 -11.94 -6.88
CA GLU A 206 13.96 -13.16 -7.50
C GLU A 206 13.40 -14.44 -6.86
N LYS A 207 13.03 -14.38 -5.58
CA LYS A 207 12.41 -15.48 -4.83
C LYS A 207 10.91 -15.32 -4.64
N SER A 208 10.30 -14.30 -5.26
CA SER A 208 8.89 -13.93 -5.03
C SER A 208 8.56 -13.84 -3.52
N ARG A 209 9.48 -13.25 -2.73
CA ARG A 209 9.38 -13.25 -1.27
C ARG A 209 8.08 -12.61 -0.79
N SER A 210 7.43 -13.28 0.15
CA SER A 210 6.25 -12.78 0.87
C SER A 210 6.38 -13.03 2.37
N TRP A 211 5.43 -12.49 3.14
CA TRP A 211 5.32 -12.73 4.58
C TRP A 211 3.93 -13.27 4.90
N THR A 212 3.87 -14.28 5.76
CA THR A 212 2.61 -14.86 6.24
C THR A 212 2.53 -14.73 7.75
N PHE A 213 1.32 -14.54 8.26
CA PHE A 213 1.03 -14.41 9.69
C PHE A 213 -0.07 -15.40 10.02
N GLU A 214 0.18 -16.27 11.00
CA GLU A 214 -0.65 -17.45 11.22
C GLU A 214 -0.89 -17.69 12.71
N ASN A 215 -2.05 -18.23 13.05
CA ASN A 215 -2.28 -18.81 14.37
C ASN A 215 -2.03 -20.32 14.33
N ASN A 216 -0.87 -20.74 14.82
CA ASN A 216 -0.44 -22.14 14.83
C ASN A 216 -1.29 -23.07 15.72
N ALA A 217 -2.15 -22.52 16.58
CA ALA A 217 -3.05 -23.29 17.43
C ALA A 217 -4.40 -23.60 16.75
N VAL A 218 -4.68 -22.98 15.61
CA VAL A 218 -5.93 -23.14 14.87
C VAL A 218 -5.63 -23.75 13.50
N ARG A 219 -6.31 -24.84 13.17
CA ARG A 219 -6.23 -25.45 11.84
C ARG A 219 -7.54 -25.26 11.11
N ASN A 220 -7.44 -25.04 9.80
CA ASN A 220 -8.60 -25.06 8.93
C ASN A 220 -9.09 -26.52 8.73
N ALA A 221 -10.20 -26.69 8.03
CA ALA A 221 -10.82 -28.01 7.82
C ALA A 221 -9.99 -29.00 6.98
N ILE A 222 -9.01 -28.53 6.22
CA ILE A 222 -8.13 -29.36 5.37
C ILE A 222 -6.73 -29.60 5.98
N GLY A 223 -6.49 -29.09 7.19
CA GLY A 223 -5.25 -29.30 7.95
C GLY A 223 -4.32 -28.11 8.02
#